data_AF-A0A7W0V672-F1
#
_entry.id   AF-A0A7W0V672-F1
#
_cell.length_a   1.000
_cell.length_b   1.000
_cell.length_c   1.000
_cell.angle_alpha   90.00
_cell.angle_beta   90.00
_cell.angle_gamma   90.00
#
_symmetry.space_group_name_H-M   'P 1'
#
loop_
_entity.id
_entity.type
_entity.pdbx_description
1 polymer ?
#
loop_
_entity_poly.entity_id
_entity_poly.type
_entity_poly.pdbx_seq_one_letter_code
_entity_poly.pdbx_strand_id
1 'polypeptide(L)' 'MSQRHGLSTRSIHAGEAPDPSTGAHGVPIYQNATFAFRSYEGVQAWREGAPHFHYARDGNPTIRCLEL' A
#
# COMPACT_ATOMS: atom_id res chain seq x y z
N MET A 1 1.92 -6.24 26.95
CA MET A 1 0.75 -5.63 26.28
C MET A 1 1.25 -4.40 25.52
N SER A 2 1.15 -4.38 24.20
CA SER A 2 1.50 -3.16 23.44
C SER A 2 0.43 -2.11 23.73
N GLN A 3 0.81 -1.00 24.37
CA GLN A 3 -0.10 0.11 24.59
C GLN A 3 -0.43 0.72 23.25
N ARG A 4 -1.71 0.69 22.88
CA ARG A 4 -2.20 1.30 21.65
C ARG A 4 -1.97 2.81 21.74
N HIS A 5 -1.27 3.39 20.76
CA HIS A 5 -1.04 4.84 20.72
C HIS A 5 -2.37 5.62 20.72
N GLY A 6 -2.34 6.84 21.27
CA GLY A 6 -3.49 7.74 21.28
C GLY A 6 -3.94 8.16 19.88
N LEU A 7 -5.15 8.73 19.79
CA LEU A 7 -5.75 9.11 18.50
C LEU A 7 -4.84 10.06 17.70
N SER A 8 -4.32 11.12 18.31
CA SER A 8 -3.49 12.11 17.61
C SER A 8 -2.24 11.50 16.96
N THR A 9 -1.57 10.58 17.66
CA THR A 9 -0.40 9.87 17.11
C THR A 9 -0.80 8.98 15.94
N ARG A 10 -1.92 8.27 16.06
CA ARG A 10 -2.41 7.38 15.01
C ARG A 10 -2.92 8.15 13.79
N SER A 11 -3.56 9.29 13.97
CA SER A 11 -4.02 10.14 12.86
C SER A 11 -2.88 10.66 12.00
N ILE A 12 -1.65 10.72 12.54
CA ILE A 12 -0.47 11.12 11.79
C ILE A 12 0.24 9.89 11.19
N HIS A 13 0.43 8.83 11.98
CA HIS A 13 1.39 7.77 11.63
C HIS A 13 0.80 6.39 11.32
N ALA A 14 -0.50 6.17 11.56
CA ALA A 14 -1.07 4.86 11.26
C ALA A 14 -1.13 4.64 9.73
N GLY A 15 -0.76 3.43 9.29
CA GLY A 15 -0.83 3.04 7.88
C GLY A 15 0.33 3.51 7.00
N GLU A 16 1.15 4.48 7.44
CA GLU A 16 2.36 4.90 6.73
C GLU A 16 3.63 4.21 7.24
N ALA A 17 4.62 4.10 6.36
CA ALA A 17 5.99 3.73 6.67
C ALA A 17 6.91 4.39 5.63
N PRO A 18 8.19 4.65 5.95
CA PRO A 18 9.13 5.16 4.97
C PRO A 18 9.15 4.30 3.72
N ASP A 19 9.10 4.92 2.54
CA ASP A 19 9.13 4.21 1.26
C ASP A 19 10.40 3.36 1.17
N PRO A 20 10.32 2.03 1.01
CA PRO A 20 11.48 1.16 1.00
C PRO A 20 12.40 1.38 -0.20
N SER A 21 11.92 2.04 -1.27
CA SER A 21 12.71 2.25 -2.49
C SER A 21 13.56 3.52 -2.47
N THR A 22 13.10 4.57 -1.78
CA THR A 22 13.73 5.90 -1.78
C THR A 22 14.04 6.44 -0.38
N GLY A 23 13.42 5.88 0.67
CA GLY A 23 13.50 6.40 2.03
C GLY A 23 12.60 7.62 2.29
N ALA A 24 11.74 8.00 1.35
CA ALA A 24 10.79 9.09 1.55
C ALA A 24 9.90 8.83 2.78
N HIS A 25 9.81 9.79 3.69
CA HIS A 25 9.02 9.64 4.90
C HIS A 25 7.51 9.71 4.63
N GLY A 26 7.09 10.64 3.77
CA GLY A 26 5.70 10.74 3.33
C GLY A 26 5.35 9.66 2.31
N VAL A 27 4.11 9.18 2.36
CA VAL A 27 3.58 8.19 1.42
C VAL A 27 3.65 8.75 -0.01
N PRO A 28 4.33 8.06 -0.96
CA PRO A 28 4.34 8.48 -2.36
C PRO A 28 2.94 8.51 -2.98
N ILE A 29 2.72 9.41 -3.94
CA ILE A 29 1.46 9.54 -4.66
C ILE A 29 1.48 8.61 -5.89
N TYR A 30 0.75 7.50 -5.82
CA TYR A 30 0.55 6.56 -6.93
C TYR A 30 -0.62 7.03 -7.82
N GLN A 31 -0.38 8.10 -8.59
CA GLN A 31 -1.37 8.71 -9.49
C GLN A 31 -1.44 7.97 -10.85
N ASN A 32 -1.87 6.72 -10.83
CA ASN A 32 -1.99 5.86 -12.00
C ASN A 32 -3.27 5.02 -11.96
N ALA A 33 -3.68 4.49 -13.11
CA ALA A 33 -4.86 3.62 -13.20
C ALA A 33 -4.51 2.13 -13.05
N THR A 34 -3.41 1.66 -13.63
CA THR A 34 -3.04 0.23 -13.72
C THR A 34 -1.66 -0.02 -13.13
N PHE A 35 -1.41 -1.22 -12.63
CA PHE A 35 -0.12 -1.67 -12.10
C PHE A 35 0.39 -2.89 -12.87
N ALA A 36 1.67 -2.87 -13.24
CA ALA A 36 2.27 -3.93 -14.04
C ALA A 36 2.58 -5.19 -13.20
N PHE A 37 2.48 -6.35 -13.84
CA PHE A 37 3.07 -7.59 -13.34
C PHE A 37 4.47 -7.77 -13.94
N ARG A 38 5.40 -8.31 -13.15
CA ARG A 38 6.77 -8.57 -13.62
C ARG A 38 6.86 -9.78 -14.56
N SER A 39 5.94 -10.73 -14.44
CA SER A 39 5.89 -11.93 -15.28
C SER A 39 4.48 -12.53 -15.30
N TYR A 40 4.25 -13.48 -16.20
CA TYR A 40 2.97 -14.19 -16.29
C TYR A 40 2.69 -15.07 -15.06
N GLU A 41 3.73 -15.65 -14.45
CA GLU A 41 3.63 -16.38 -13.19
C GLU A 41 3.09 -15.49 -12.08
N GLY A 42 3.49 -14.21 -12.04
CA GLY A 42 2.94 -13.23 -11.09
C GLY A 42 1.44 -12.98 -11.30
N VAL A 43 0.96 -13.00 -12.55
CA VAL A 43 -0.47 -12.91 -12.85
C VAL A 43 -1.22 -14.13 -12.31
N GLN A 44 -0.67 -15.34 -12.50
CA GLN A 44 -1.30 -16.56 -11.98
C GLN A 44 -1.37 -16.55 -10.45
N ALA A 45 -0.28 -16.20 -9.78
CA ALA A 45 -0.25 -16.10 -8.32
C ALA A 45 -1.30 -15.11 -7.79
N TRP A 46 -1.47 -13.95 -8.44
CA TRP A 46 -2.51 -13.00 -8.06
C TRP A 46 -3.93 -13.55 -8.25
N ARG A 47 -4.19 -14.28 -9.35
CA ARG A 47 -5.48 -14.95 -9.57
C ARG A 47 -5.78 -16.03 -8.52
N GLU A 48 -4.74 -16.61 -7.92
CA GLU A 48 -4.82 -17.56 -6.81
C GLU A 48 -4.91 -16.88 -5.43
N GLY A 49 -4.86 -15.55 -5.37
CA GLY A 49 -5.04 -14.76 -4.15
C GLY A 49 -3.78 -14.12 -3.58
N ALA A 50 -2.64 -14.20 -4.28
CA ALA A 50 -1.46 -13.45 -3.86
C ALA A 50 -1.73 -11.93 -3.91
N PRO A 51 -1.24 -11.16 -2.93
CA PRO A 51 -1.49 -9.72 -2.88
C PRO A 51 -0.76 -9.00 -4.00
N HIS A 52 -1.52 -8.29 -4.85
CA HIS A 52 -0.98 -7.39 -5.86
C HIS A 52 -2.02 -6.33 -6.21
N PHE A 53 -1.60 -5.08 -6.31
CA PHE A 53 -2.44 -4.05 -6.92
C PHE A 53 -2.44 -4.25 -8.43
N HIS A 54 -3.60 -4.24 -9.07
CA HIS A 54 -3.71 -4.43 -10.53
C HIS A 54 -4.38 -3.24 -11.21
N TYR A 55 -5.44 -2.72 -10.58
CA TYR A 55 -6.21 -1.58 -11.06
C TYR A 55 -6.64 -0.68 -9.90
N ALA A 56 -6.44 0.63 -10.03
CA ALA A 56 -6.59 1.61 -8.95
C ALA A 56 -8.02 1.75 -8.42
N ARG A 57 -9.02 1.41 -9.25
CA ARG A 57 -10.42 1.33 -8.82
C ARG A 57 -10.64 0.23 -7.78
N ASP A 58 -9.88 -0.85 -7.82
CA ASP A 58 -10.01 -1.99 -6.90
C ASP A 58 -9.03 -1.87 -5.72
N GLY A 59 -7.92 -1.17 -5.91
CA GLY A 59 -6.99 -0.81 -4.84
C GLY A 59 -5.81 0.01 -5.33
N ASN A 60 -5.35 0.93 -4.50
CA ASN A 60 -4.21 1.81 -4.78
C ASN A 60 -3.33 1.93 -3.53
N PRO A 61 -1.99 1.89 -3.62
CA PRO A 61 -1.11 1.95 -2.44
C PRO A 61 -1.30 3.21 -1.60
N THR A 62 -1.47 4.38 -2.21
CA THR A 62 -1.69 5.65 -1.49
C THR A 62 -3.01 5.60 -0.72
N ILE A 63 -4.08 5.08 -1.32
CA ILE A 63 -5.39 4.92 -0.68
C ILE A 63 -5.32 3.86 0.43
N ARG A 64 -4.58 2.78 0.22
CA ARG A 64 -4.44 1.70 1.21
C ARG A 64 -3.82 2.20 2.51
N CYS A 65 -2.86 3.12 2.47
CA CYS A 65 -2.31 3.74 3.68
C CYS A 65 -3.37 4.49 4.49
N LEU A 66 -4.40 5.07 3.84
CA LEU A 66 -5.52 5.72 4.51
C LEU A 66 -6.54 4.72 5.12
N GLU A 67 -6.70 3.55 4.51
CA GLU A 67 -7.70 2.54 4.90
C GLU A 67 -7.30 1.67 6.10
N LEU A 68 -6.01 1.64 6.46
CA LEU A 68 -5.43 0.81 7.54
C LEU A 68 -5.56 1.42 8.95
#